data_AF-T2SW26-F1
#
_entry.id   AF-T2SW26-F1
#
_cell.length_a   1.000
_cell.length_b   1.000
_cell.length_c   1.000
_cell.angle_alpha   90.00
_cell.angle_beta   90.00
_cell.angle_gamma   90.00
#
_symmetry.space_group_name_H-M   'P 1'
#
loop_
_entity.id
_entity.type
_entity.pdbx_description
1 polymer ?
#
loop_
_entity_poly.entity_id
_entity_poly.type
_entity_poly.pdbx_seq_one_letter_code
_entity_poly.pdbx_strand_id
1 'polypeptide(L)'
;WKLLPPLPSRNAGTLASVPLLMKRPLLMGIYLLVIMVISGHFTTYSYIEPFIIQISQFSPDITTLMLFVFGLAGVAGSFLFGRLYAKNSRKFIAFAMVLVICPQLLLFVFKNLEWVIFLQIFLWGIGITSLTIALQMRVLQLAPDATDV
;
A
#
# COMPACT_ATOMS: atom_id res chain seq x y z
N TRP A 1 30.60 -7.15 -20.75
CA TRP A 1 30.96 -7.49 -19.36
C TRP A 1 32.30 -6.93 -18.84
N LYS A 2 33.10 -6.20 -19.64
CA LYS A 2 34.41 -5.63 -19.20
C LYS A 2 34.36 -4.21 -18.61
N LEU A 3 33.18 -3.60 -18.50
CA LEU A 3 32.99 -2.19 -18.10
C LEU A 3 32.32 -2.01 -16.73
N LEU A 4 31.95 -3.09 -16.05
CA LEU A 4 31.33 -3.00 -14.73
C LEU A 4 32.41 -3.22 -13.67
N PRO A 5 32.57 -2.30 -12.69
CA PRO A 5 33.47 -2.51 -11.58
C PRO A 5 33.03 -3.77 -10.80
N PRO A 6 33.98 -4.55 -10.26
CA PRO A 6 33.64 -5.68 -9.42
C PRO A 6 32.92 -5.17 -8.17
N LEU A 7 31.68 -5.62 -7.97
CA LEU A 7 30.87 -5.39 -6.77
C LEU A 7 30.96 -6.65 -5.91
N PRO A 8 31.98 -6.81 -5.04
CA PRO A 8 32.05 -7.94 -4.12
C PRO A 8 30.85 -7.89 -3.18
N SER A 9 30.07 -8.96 -3.10
CA SER A 9 28.88 -9.02 -2.25
C SER A 9 29.30 -9.01 -0.77
N ARG A 10 29.36 -7.83 -0.16
CA ARG A 10 29.73 -7.68 1.25
C ARG A 10 28.64 -8.15 2.22
N ASN A 11 27.37 -8.19 1.77
CA ASN A 11 26.22 -8.55 2.59
C ASN A 11 25.17 -9.39 1.84
N ALA A 12 25.60 -10.33 0.98
CA ALA A 12 24.66 -11.27 0.36
C ALA A 12 23.89 -12.01 1.48
N GLY A 13 22.65 -11.58 1.73
CA GLY A 13 21.77 -12.13 2.74
C GLY A 13 21.73 -13.65 2.58
N THR A 14 22.38 -14.36 3.50
CA THR A 14 22.42 -15.82 3.45
C THR A 14 21.07 -16.32 3.94
N LEU A 15 20.47 -17.36 3.33
CA LEU A 15 19.20 -17.95 3.79
C LEU A 15 19.21 -18.31 5.30
N ALA A 16 20.39 -18.46 5.89
CA ALA A 16 20.64 -18.61 7.32
C ALA A 16 20.23 -17.40 8.20
N SER A 17 19.98 -16.20 7.64
CA SER A 17 19.50 -15.03 8.39
C SER A 17 17.98 -14.98 8.54
N VAL A 18 17.22 -15.78 7.77
CA VAL A 18 15.75 -15.87 7.85
C VAL A 18 15.26 -16.28 9.26
N PRO A 19 15.83 -17.32 9.90
CA PRO A 19 15.45 -17.68 11.27
C PRO A 19 15.79 -16.59 12.30
N LEU A 20 16.81 -15.77 12.04
CA LEU A 20 17.19 -14.66 12.91
C LEU A 20 16.20 -13.49 12.80
N LEU A 21 15.67 -13.25 11.59
CA LEU A 21 14.63 -12.24 11.33
C LEU A 21 13.29 -12.62 11.95
N MET A 22 12.90 -13.91 11.90
CA MET A 22 11.66 -14.39 12.54
C MET A 22 11.66 -14.23 14.07
N LYS A 23 12.83 -14.16 14.72
CA LYS A 23 12.95 -13.91 16.16
C LYS A 23 12.68 -12.47 16.56
N ARG A 24 12.56 -11.53 15.61
CA ARG A 24 12.24 -10.11 15.88
C ARG A 24 10.71 -9.94 15.91
N PRO A 25 10.05 -9.86 17.09
CA PRO A 25 8.59 -9.86 17.18
C PRO A 25 7.95 -8.66 16.48
N LEU A 26 8.66 -7.52 16.42
CA LEU A 26 8.18 -6.31 15.77
C LEU A 26 8.18 -6.43 14.23
N LEU A 27 9.14 -7.17 13.65
CA LEU A 27 9.20 -7.46 12.22
C LEU A 27 8.07 -8.42 11.81
N MET A 28 7.85 -9.47 12.61
CA MET A 28 6.72 -10.39 12.42
C MET A 28 5.37 -9.69 12.50
N GLY A 29 5.21 -8.74 13.44
CA GLY A 29 4.00 -7.92 13.53
C GLY A 29 3.75 -7.08 12.27
N ILE A 30 4.79 -6.52 11.66
CA ILE A 30 4.68 -5.81 10.39
C ILE A 30 4.30 -6.76 9.25
N TYR A 31 4.89 -7.95 9.18
CA TYR A 31 4.51 -8.93 8.15
C TYR A 31 3.07 -9.40 8.27
N LEU A 32 2.60 -9.68 9.49
CA LEU A 32 1.18 -10.00 9.72
C LEU A 32 0.26 -8.86 9.30
N LEU A 33 0.65 -7.62 9.62
CA LEU A 33 -0.10 -6.44 9.21
C LEU A 33 -0.14 -6.29 7.68
N VAL A 34 0.99 -6.49 7.00
CA VAL A 34 1.05 -6.48 5.52
C VAL A 34 0.12 -7.53 4.94
N ILE A 35 0.17 -8.78 5.44
CA ILE A 35 -0.73 -9.85 4.99
C ILE A 35 -2.18 -9.41 5.13
N MET A 36 -2.58 -8.91 6.30
CA MET A 36 -3.95 -8.51 6.57
C MET A 36 -4.42 -7.35 5.68
N VAL A 37 -3.60 -6.30 5.55
CA VAL A 37 -3.91 -5.10 4.74
C VAL A 37 -3.99 -5.45 3.26
N ILE A 38 -3.01 -6.19 2.74
CA ILE A 38 -2.94 -6.52 1.31
C ILE A 38 -4.07 -7.50 0.95
N SER A 39 -4.36 -8.49 1.79
CA SER A 39 -5.52 -9.36 1.58
C SER A 39 -6.81 -8.56 1.52
N GLY A 40 -7.08 -7.68 2.48
CA GLY A 40 -8.28 -6.85 2.48
C GLY A 40 -8.34 -5.90 1.28
N HIS A 41 -7.23 -5.28 0.92
CA HIS A 41 -7.13 -4.42 -0.26
C HIS A 41 -7.49 -5.18 -1.55
N PHE A 42 -6.87 -6.34 -1.78
CA PHE A 42 -7.14 -7.13 -2.99
C PHE A 42 -8.54 -7.74 -3.01
N THR A 43 -9.14 -8.04 -1.86
CA THR A 43 -10.55 -8.47 -1.82
C THR A 43 -11.48 -7.41 -2.41
N THR A 44 -11.26 -6.12 -2.14
CA THR A 44 -12.07 -5.05 -2.74
C THR A 44 -11.62 -4.73 -4.17
N TYR A 45 -10.30 -4.60 -4.39
CA TYR A 45 -9.73 -4.17 -5.68
C TYR A 45 -10.03 -5.14 -6.81
N SER A 46 -9.95 -6.44 -6.56
CA SER A 46 -10.18 -7.46 -7.60
C SER A 46 -11.61 -7.44 -8.14
N TYR A 47 -12.57 -6.88 -7.37
CA TYR A 47 -13.98 -6.83 -7.73
C TYR A 47 -14.53 -5.40 -7.86
N ILE A 48 -13.67 -4.38 -7.91
CA ILE A 48 -14.14 -2.98 -7.93
C ILE A 48 -14.93 -2.68 -9.22
N GLU A 49 -14.46 -3.16 -10.37
CA GLU A 49 -15.13 -2.99 -11.66
C GLU A 49 -16.50 -3.68 -11.71
N PRO A 50 -16.63 -5.00 -11.44
CA PRO A 50 -17.95 -5.62 -11.39
C PRO A 50 -18.83 -5.04 -10.29
N PHE A 51 -18.27 -4.55 -9.18
CA PHE A 51 -19.03 -3.84 -8.16
C PHE A 51 -19.65 -2.54 -8.70
N ILE A 52 -18.88 -1.71 -9.40
CA ILE A 52 -19.37 -0.44 -9.94
C ILE A 52 -20.43 -0.70 -11.03
N ILE A 53 -20.18 -1.65 -11.93
CA ILE A 53 -21.08 -1.91 -13.07
C ILE A 53 -22.32 -2.69 -12.62
N GLN A 54 -22.16 -3.79 -11.88
CA GLN A 54 -23.27 -4.70 -11.57
C GLN A 54 -24.03 -4.32 -10.29
N ILE A 55 -23.36 -3.73 -9.30
CA ILE A 55 -24.00 -3.40 -8.00
C ILE A 55 -24.41 -1.94 -7.96
N SER A 56 -23.55 -1.04 -8.44
CA SER A 56 -23.83 0.41 -8.48
C SER A 56 -24.54 0.84 -9.78
N GLN A 57 -24.60 -0.05 -10.79
CA GLN A 57 -25.29 0.18 -12.07
C GLN A 57 -24.76 1.41 -12.83
N PHE A 58 -23.47 1.74 -12.65
CA PHE A 58 -22.80 2.83 -13.37
C PHE A 58 -22.22 2.35 -14.69
N SER A 59 -21.95 3.29 -15.60
CA SER A 59 -21.43 2.97 -16.93
C SER A 59 -19.97 2.49 -16.87
N PRO A 60 -19.54 1.65 -17.84
CA PRO A 60 -18.15 1.23 -17.97
C PRO A 60 -17.16 2.39 -18.15
N ASP A 61 -17.58 3.47 -18.82
CA ASP A 61 -16.76 4.66 -19.05
C ASP A 61 -16.41 5.36 -17.73
N ILE A 62 -17.40 5.51 -16.84
CA ILE A 62 -17.21 6.08 -15.50
C ILE A 62 -16.27 5.18 -14.68
N THR A 63 -16.43 3.87 -14.78
CA THR A 63 -15.58 2.89 -14.08
C THR A 63 -14.11 3.04 -14.51
N THR A 64 -13.85 3.18 -15.81
CA THR A 64 -12.51 3.43 -16.34
C THR A 64 -11.94 4.74 -15.81
N LEU A 65 -12.74 5.81 -15.75
CA LEU A 65 -12.33 7.10 -15.21
C LEU A 65 -12.03 7.03 -13.71
N MET A 66 -12.79 6.27 -12.94
CA MET A 66 -12.53 5.99 -11.52
C MET A 66 -11.19 5.28 -11.31
N LEU A 67 -10.87 4.27 -12.13
CA LEU A 67 -9.58 3.57 -12.07
C LEU A 67 -8.40 4.46 -12.51
N PHE A 68 -8.62 5.34 -13.47
CA PHE A 68 -7.63 6.35 -13.83
C PHE A 68 -7.35 7.31 -12.66
N VAL A 69 -8.39 7.80 -11.99
CA VAL A 69 -8.28 8.63 -10.79
C VAL A 69 -7.60 7.87 -9.64
N PHE A 70 -7.86 6.56 -9.49
CA PHE A 70 -7.15 5.71 -8.54
C PHE A 70 -5.63 5.68 -8.81
N GLY A 71 -5.22 5.60 -10.09
CA GLY A 71 -3.81 5.69 -10.48
C GLY A 71 -3.19 7.04 -10.11
N LEU A 72 -3.87 8.15 -10.40
CA LEU A 72 -3.43 9.50 -10.02
C LEU A 72 -3.33 9.67 -8.50
N ALA A 73 -4.27 9.08 -7.76
CA ALA A 73 -4.25 9.06 -6.30
C ALA A 73 -2.99 8.40 -5.75
N GLY A 74 -2.50 7.34 -6.39
CA GLY A 74 -1.24 6.70 -6.00
C GLY A 74 -0.03 7.62 -6.14
N VAL A 75 0.01 8.43 -7.21
CA VAL A 75 1.05 9.47 -7.38
C VAL A 75 0.95 10.50 -6.25
N ALA A 76 -0.25 10.99 -5.94
CA ALA A 76 -0.46 11.92 -4.83
C ALA A 76 -0.06 11.32 -3.47
N GLY A 77 -0.35 10.04 -3.23
CA GLY A 77 0.07 9.30 -2.04
C GLY A 77 1.59 9.20 -1.91
N SER A 78 2.30 9.03 -3.01
CA SER A 78 3.77 9.00 -3.02
C SER A 78 4.38 10.35 -2.62
N PHE A 79 3.84 11.45 -3.13
CA PHE A 79 4.23 12.80 -2.68
C PHE A 79 3.89 13.05 -1.21
N LEU A 80 2.71 12.61 -0.77
CA LEU A 80 2.26 12.74 0.62
C LEU A 80 3.20 12.01 1.58
N PHE A 81 3.61 10.80 1.22
CA PHE A 81 4.64 10.04 1.92
C PHE A 81 5.93 10.83 2.06
N GLY A 82 6.49 11.33 0.94
CA GLY A 82 7.76 12.06 0.94
C GLY A 82 7.76 13.29 1.86
N ARG A 83 6.63 13.97 2.01
CA ARG A 83 6.52 15.21 2.81
C ARG A 83 6.17 14.98 4.29
N LEU A 84 5.36 13.97 4.60
CA LEU A 84 4.78 13.79 5.94
C LEU A 84 5.39 12.63 6.73
N TYR A 85 5.94 11.61 6.07
CA TYR A 85 6.44 10.42 6.74
C TYR A 85 7.59 10.71 7.71
N ALA A 86 8.52 11.59 7.31
CA ALA A 86 9.67 11.97 8.11
C ALA A 86 9.30 12.75 9.39
N LYS A 87 8.15 13.45 9.39
CA LYS A 87 7.70 14.24 10.55
C LYS A 87 7.20 13.35 11.68
N ASN A 88 6.35 12.36 11.35
CA ASN A 88 5.82 11.44 12.35
C ASN A 88 5.33 10.13 11.71
N SER A 89 6.24 9.16 11.58
CA SER A 89 5.98 7.91 10.87
C SER A 89 4.86 7.07 11.51
N ARG A 90 4.68 7.11 12.83
CA ARG A 90 3.62 6.33 13.51
C ARG A 90 2.23 6.90 13.23
N LYS A 91 2.07 8.23 13.33
CA LYS A 91 0.79 8.89 13.00
C LYS A 91 0.48 8.77 11.51
N PHE A 92 1.50 8.88 10.66
CA PHE A 92 1.35 8.71 9.21
C PHE A 92 0.83 7.32 8.83
N ILE A 93 1.43 6.26 9.39
CA ILE A 93 0.99 4.88 9.14
C ILE A 93 -0.45 4.66 9.62
N ALA A 94 -0.81 5.16 10.81
CA ALA A 94 -2.18 5.08 11.32
C ALA A 94 -3.18 5.81 10.40
N PHE A 95 -2.83 7.01 9.95
CA PHE A 95 -3.64 7.78 9.00
C PHE A 95 -3.81 7.06 7.66
N ALA A 96 -2.73 6.50 7.11
CA ALA A 96 -2.77 5.75 5.86
C ALA A 96 -3.63 4.48 6.00
N MET A 97 -3.57 3.78 7.15
CA MET A 97 -4.48 2.66 7.43
C MET A 97 -5.95 3.07 7.46
N VAL A 98 -6.28 4.21 8.08
CA VAL A 98 -7.66 4.74 8.09
C VAL A 98 -8.13 5.04 6.66
N LEU A 99 -7.27 5.64 5.84
CA LEU A 99 -7.57 5.89 4.42
C LEU A 99 -7.75 4.61 3.60
N VAL A 100 -7.18 3.48 4.02
CA VAL A 100 -7.42 2.19 3.37
C VAL A 100 -8.74 1.57 3.85
N ILE A 101 -8.92 1.48 5.16
CA ILE A 101 -10.03 0.74 5.76
C ILE A 101 -11.38 1.46 5.57
N CYS A 102 -11.44 2.77 5.84
CA CYS A 102 -12.73 3.49 5.84
C CYS A 102 -13.42 3.49 4.47
N PRO A 103 -12.75 3.81 3.34
CA PRO A 103 -13.39 3.75 2.03
C PRO A 103 -13.91 2.36 1.69
N GLN A 104 -13.17 1.30 2.01
CA GLN A 104 -13.58 -0.07 1.72
C GLN A 104 -14.82 -0.51 2.51
N LEU A 105 -14.90 -0.14 3.79
CA LEU A 105 -16.06 -0.47 4.63
C LEU A 105 -17.32 0.32 4.23
N LEU A 106 -17.15 1.55 3.76
CA LEU A 106 -18.25 2.45 3.42
C LEU A 106 -18.71 2.32 1.95
N LEU A 107 -18.01 1.53 1.14
CA LEU A 107 -18.25 1.38 -0.30
C LEU A 107 -19.67 0.88 -0.60
N PHE A 108 -20.14 -0.13 0.14
CA PHE A 108 -21.48 -0.67 -0.02
C PHE A 108 -22.58 0.31 0.43
N VAL A 109 -22.33 1.10 1.49
CA VAL A 109 -23.30 2.05 2.04
C VAL A 109 -23.59 3.17 1.04
N PHE A 110 -22.56 3.66 0.36
CA PHE A 110 -22.66 4.77 -0.58
C PHE A 110 -22.69 4.34 -2.06
N LYS A 111 -23.02 3.08 -2.33
CA LYS A 111 -23.01 2.50 -3.69
C LYS A 111 -23.85 3.27 -4.73
N ASN A 112 -24.87 4.00 -4.29
CA ASN A 112 -25.76 4.75 -5.20
C ASN A 112 -25.27 6.17 -5.50
N LEU A 113 -24.21 6.65 -4.81
CA LEU A 113 -23.73 8.02 -4.92
C LEU A 113 -22.38 8.06 -5.66
N GLU A 114 -22.44 8.30 -6.97
CA GLU A 114 -21.27 8.29 -7.86
C GLU A 114 -20.10 9.15 -7.34
N TRP A 115 -20.39 10.41 -6.98
CA TRP A 115 -19.39 11.34 -6.45
C TRP A 115 -18.71 10.85 -5.17
N VAL A 116 -19.44 10.12 -4.32
CA VAL A 116 -18.90 9.58 -3.07
C VAL A 116 -17.97 8.40 -3.35
N ILE A 117 -18.33 7.54 -4.31
CA ILE A 117 -17.44 6.44 -4.75
C ILE A 117 -16.16 7.00 -5.35
N PHE A 118 -16.24 8.05 -6.18
CA PHE A 118 -15.06 8.74 -6.69
C PHE A 118 -14.11 9.20 -5.59
N LEU A 119 -14.65 9.89 -4.59
CA LEU A 119 -13.87 10.36 -3.44
C LEU A 119 -13.28 9.20 -2.65
N GLN A 120 -14.05 8.13 -2.42
CA GLN A 120 -13.59 6.93 -1.73
C GLN A 120 -12.43 6.25 -2.46
N ILE A 121 -12.53 6.05 -3.77
CA ILE A 121 -11.49 5.45 -4.60
C ILE A 121 -10.23 6.33 -4.59
N PHE A 122 -10.38 7.65 -4.68
CA PHE A 122 -9.27 8.58 -4.61
C PHE A 122 -8.54 8.53 -3.25
N LEU A 123 -9.29 8.59 -2.15
CA LEU A 123 -8.72 8.50 -0.79
C LEU A 123 -8.06 7.14 -0.55
N TRP A 124 -8.67 6.08 -1.05
CA TRP A 124 -8.15 4.72 -0.96
C TRP A 124 -6.83 4.55 -1.72
N GLY A 125 -6.73 5.09 -2.95
CA GLY A 125 -5.50 5.09 -3.74
C GLY A 125 -4.35 5.81 -3.05
N ILE A 126 -4.62 6.99 -2.47
CA ILE A 126 -3.64 7.71 -1.64
C ILE A 126 -3.20 6.85 -0.45
N GLY A 127 -4.17 6.26 0.26
CA GLY A 127 -3.95 5.45 1.45
C GLY A 127 -3.06 4.23 1.17
N ILE A 128 -3.39 3.44 0.15
CA ILE A 128 -2.69 2.18 -0.12
C ILE A 128 -1.26 2.41 -0.59
N THR A 129 -1.01 3.39 -1.45
CA THR A 129 0.35 3.72 -1.89
C THR A 129 1.18 4.27 -0.74
N SER A 130 0.61 5.20 0.04
CA SER A 130 1.28 5.77 1.23
C SER A 130 1.63 4.69 2.24
N LEU A 131 0.70 3.77 2.52
CA LEU A 131 0.87 2.69 3.48
C LEU A 131 1.92 1.69 3.02
N THR A 132 1.88 1.28 1.75
CA THR A 132 2.84 0.32 1.18
C THR A 132 4.27 0.85 1.28
N ILE A 133 4.52 2.10 0.85
CA ILE A 133 5.86 2.71 0.94
C ILE A 133 6.29 2.87 2.39
N ALA A 134 5.38 3.29 3.28
CA ALA A 134 5.67 3.45 4.70
C ALA A 134 6.05 2.14 5.39
N LEU A 135 5.36 1.04 5.06
CA LEU A 135 5.65 -0.30 5.59
C LEU A 135 6.97 -0.84 5.03
N GLN A 136 7.24 -0.66 3.73
CA GLN A 136 8.54 -1.00 3.13
C GLN A 136 9.69 -0.29 3.86
N MET A 137 9.56 1.02 4.10
CA MET A 137 10.56 1.79 4.83
C MET A 137 10.74 1.32 6.28
N ARG A 138 9.66 0.90 6.95
CA ARG A 138 9.76 0.32 8.30
C ARG A 138 10.52 -1.00 8.29
N VAL A 139 10.29 -1.86 7.31
CA VAL A 139 11.02 -3.12 7.18
C VAL A 139 12.52 -2.85 6.99
N LEU A 140 12.89 -1.92 6.09
CA LEU A 140 14.28 -1.52 5.87
C LEU A 140 14.94 -0.98 7.16
N GLN A 141 14.23 -0.12 7.91
CA GLN A 141 14.73 0.43 9.19
C GLN A 141 14.91 -0.62 10.29
N LEU A 142 14.15 -1.72 10.25
CA LEU A 142 14.15 -2.76 11.28
C LEU A 142 15.02 -3.96 10.95
N ALA A 143 15.48 -4.07 9.70
CA ALA A 143 16.40 -5.09 9.23
C ALA A 143 17.62 -4.50 8.48
N PRO A 144 18.32 -3.48 9.02
CA PRO A 144 19.50 -2.90 8.36
C PRO A 144 20.61 -3.95 8.19
N ASP A 145 20.72 -4.90 9.12
CA ASP A 145 21.76 -5.95 9.10
C ASP A 145 21.56 -7.02 8.00
N ALA A 146 20.39 -7.05 7.34
CA ALA A 146 20.04 -8.03 6.32
C ALA A 146 19.68 -7.40 4.97
N THR A 147 19.87 -6.09 4.83
CA THR A 147 19.59 -5.34 3.60
C THR A 147 20.90 -4.83 3.00
N ASP A 148 21.08 -4.98 1.69
CA ASP A 148 22.31 -4.66 0.93
C ASP A 148 22.59 -3.13 0.79
N VAL A 149 21.94 -2.27 1.58
CA VAL A 149 21.99 -0.79 1.44
C VAL A 149 22.66 -0.09 2.62
#